data_AF-A0AAD5LJC9-F1
#
_entry.id   AF-A0AAD5LJC9-F1
#
_cell.length_a   1.000
_cell.length_b   1.000
_cell.length_c   1.000
_cell.angle_alpha   90.00
_cell.angle_beta   90.00
_cell.angle_gamma   90.00
#
_symmetry.space_group_name_H-M   'P 1'
#
loop_
_entity.id
_entity.type
_entity.pdbx_description
1 polymer ?
#
loop_
_entity_poly.entity_id
_entity_poly.type
_entity_poly.pdbx_seq_one_letter_code
_entity_poly.pdbx_strand_id
1 'polypeptide(L)'
;MYDFQAPYEGTLSFVENDLFVTLKRTNKDHEWVHVIKLNGENGYAPANYLTVATCSKIEEIKHIDDILKRIASKRSASRDQAAVIENLKESRMKLEKELEHLAAKQMYELTSLVRHNTRCTFQQAQGAILETLKYMQENVLHIPNGIERMLNTDTDKITMDIRRGGIDSHHLDRLVGLIMEFASDQETDVPEETWNEMLDLTTHADRALLIAALERHDCALLLQLVHRLQAETSWRKRKPILAILFHALQLLPTFVNVAINSVLPSELARDIQAIGTAKDINKDRIYWSIRVLTVTLCCQESLSFAQHNELGENLIALLVDVLETESVSIATSDEKDQECLTITSAAMHLMLALYRQFNLVSSENNPILLCLANRSMCDSLIEKILLLYNRDDDPIKQYLGDQNDENQADSVSSLMLGLFSGAETAKLFYTADLEVLLDVILRRLTDYGPGDKRRSDALQLYHAILRVKCPDYKKGDFAKCLKVIRGESDKFGSPSTAMQQDHHKLMQIYNEFPDFLEMS
;
A
#
# COMPACT_ATOMS: atom_id res chain seq x y z
N MET A 1 44.81 36.32 2.62
CA MET A 1 44.15 37.65 2.58
C MET A 1 45.24 38.71 2.84
N TYR A 2 45.07 39.96 2.41
CA TYR A 2 45.98 41.06 2.76
C TYR A 2 45.18 42.17 3.45
N ASP A 3 45.81 42.96 4.32
CA ASP A 3 45.19 44.09 5.00
C ASP A 3 44.62 45.11 4.00
N PHE A 4 43.43 45.64 4.27
CA PHE A 4 42.77 46.65 3.45
C PHE A 4 42.16 47.76 4.31
N GLN A 5 42.56 49.00 4.05
CA GLN A 5 41.94 50.20 4.62
C GLN A 5 40.93 50.79 3.63
N ALA A 6 39.68 50.92 4.08
CA ALA A 6 38.57 51.49 3.33
C ALA A 6 38.86 52.95 2.92
N PRO A 7 38.96 53.26 1.62
CA PRO A 7 39.21 54.62 1.15
C PRO A 7 37.94 55.46 1.02
N TYR A 8 36.74 54.84 1.03
CA TYR A 8 35.46 55.50 0.77
C TYR A 8 34.37 55.13 1.78
N GLU A 9 33.43 56.04 2.02
CA GLU A 9 32.23 55.81 2.83
C GLU A 9 31.38 54.69 2.20
N GLY A 10 31.11 53.61 2.95
CA GLY A 10 30.43 52.40 2.46
C GLY A 10 31.34 51.22 2.10
N THR A 11 32.67 51.39 2.15
CA THR A 11 33.65 50.29 2.04
C THR A 11 34.11 49.82 3.42
N LEU A 12 34.36 48.51 3.58
CA LEU A 12 34.77 47.92 4.86
C LEU A 12 36.29 47.83 4.95
N SER A 13 36.89 48.33 6.04
CA SER A 13 38.30 48.08 6.37
C SER A 13 38.43 46.71 7.02
N PHE A 14 39.48 45.96 6.72
CA PHE A 14 39.70 44.63 7.28
C PHE A 14 41.17 44.23 7.35
N VAL A 15 41.47 43.29 8.24
CA VAL A 15 42.81 42.74 8.47
C VAL A 15 42.91 41.33 7.91
N GLU A 16 44.14 40.85 7.71
CA GLU A 16 44.42 39.49 7.31
C GLU A 16 43.68 38.47 8.20
N ASN A 17 42.93 37.57 7.56
CA ASN A 17 42.08 36.52 8.17
C ASN A 17 40.71 36.96 8.72
N ASP A 18 40.25 38.19 8.46
CA ASP A 18 38.84 38.56 8.73
C ASP A 18 37.87 37.69 7.89
N LEU A 19 36.82 37.17 8.54
CA LEU A 19 35.78 36.36 7.91
C LEU A 19 34.54 37.19 7.56
N PHE A 20 33.97 36.89 6.39
CA PHE A 20 32.81 37.59 5.84
C PHE A 20 31.78 36.62 5.28
N VAL A 21 30.51 36.97 5.40
CA VAL A 21 29.42 36.35 4.63
C VAL A 21 29.09 37.24 3.43
N THR A 22 28.98 36.64 2.24
CA THR A 22 28.64 37.38 1.02
C THR A 22 27.13 37.64 0.96
N LEU A 23 26.73 38.90 0.79
CA LEU A 23 25.32 39.29 0.67
C LEU A 23 24.87 39.35 -0.79
N LYS A 24 25.64 40.03 -1.66
CA LYS A 24 25.38 40.15 -3.11
C LYS A 24 26.68 40.33 -3.89
N ARG A 25 26.75 39.73 -5.09
CA ARG A 25 27.80 40.02 -6.09
C ARG A 25 27.27 41.05 -7.08
N THR A 26 28.03 42.10 -7.33
CA THR A 26 27.65 43.18 -8.26
C THR A 26 27.99 42.80 -9.70
N ASN A 27 27.00 42.83 -10.61
CA ASN A 27 27.12 42.33 -11.99
C ASN A 27 27.88 43.25 -12.96
N LYS A 28 28.16 44.51 -12.60
CA LYS A 28 28.69 45.48 -13.57
C LYS A 28 30.21 45.54 -13.66
N ASP A 29 30.95 45.30 -12.57
CA ASP A 29 32.41 45.46 -12.58
C ASP A 29 33.21 44.30 -11.96
N HIS A 30 32.59 43.24 -11.38
CA HIS A 30 33.25 42.10 -10.70
C HIS A 30 34.32 42.42 -9.62
N GLU A 31 34.70 43.68 -9.45
CA GLU A 31 35.78 44.13 -8.58
C GLU A 31 35.33 44.32 -7.13
N TRP A 32 34.03 44.47 -6.86
CA TRP A 32 33.48 44.71 -5.52
C TRP A 32 32.37 43.73 -5.16
N VAL A 33 32.39 43.26 -3.92
CA VAL A 33 31.42 42.31 -3.34
C VAL A 33 30.79 42.95 -2.11
N HIS A 34 29.45 42.91 -2.01
CA HIS A 34 28.76 43.34 -0.80
C HIS A 34 28.84 42.23 0.24
N VAL A 35 29.49 42.52 1.37
CA VAL A 35 29.80 41.54 2.42
C VAL A 35 29.37 42.05 3.79
N ILE A 36 29.21 41.11 4.74
CA ILE A 36 28.99 41.42 6.15
C ILE A 36 30.02 40.68 7.00
N LYS A 37 30.64 41.41 7.92
CA LYS A 37 31.54 40.86 8.93
C LYS A 37 30.77 40.11 10.02
N LEU A 38 31.44 39.20 10.71
CA LEU A 38 30.89 38.50 11.89
C LEU A 38 30.47 39.44 13.03
N ASN A 39 30.98 40.68 13.07
CA ASN A 39 30.57 41.72 14.03
C ASN A 39 29.25 42.43 13.65
N GLY A 40 28.64 42.07 12.51
CA GLY A 40 27.40 42.65 12.00
C GLY A 40 27.56 44.02 11.34
N GLU A 41 28.76 44.37 10.86
CA GLU A 41 29.02 45.52 10.00
C GLU A 41 29.04 45.07 8.54
N ASN A 42 28.31 45.76 7.66
CA ASN A 42 28.24 45.46 6.23
C ASN A 42 28.82 46.60 5.38
N GLY A 43 29.18 46.26 4.15
CA GLY A 43 29.74 47.20 3.18
C GLY A 43 30.42 46.47 2.04
N TYR A 44 31.10 47.22 1.17
CA TYR A 44 31.74 46.67 -0.02
C TYR A 44 33.22 46.33 0.24
N ALA A 45 33.64 45.16 -0.24
CA ALA A 45 35.03 44.70 -0.22
C ALA A 45 35.51 44.33 -1.64
N PRO A 46 36.77 44.64 -1.99
CA PRO A 46 37.28 44.35 -3.33
C PRO A 46 37.54 42.85 -3.52
N ALA A 47 37.01 42.25 -4.60
CA ALA A 47 37.05 40.81 -4.86
C ALA A 47 38.46 40.25 -4.92
N ASN A 48 39.44 41.01 -5.43
CA ASN A 48 40.84 40.60 -5.56
C ASN A 48 41.56 40.41 -4.20
N TYR A 49 40.98 40.91 -3.11
CA TYR A 49 41.50 40.75 -1.75
C TYR A 49 40.81 39.59 -1.00
N LEU A 50 39.76 39.01 -1.58
CA LEU A 50 38.96 37.94 -0.97
C LEU A 50 39.40 36.58 -1.53
N THR A 51 39.51 35.61 -0.63
CA THR A 51 39.68 34.19 -0.97
C THR A 51 38.55 33.40 -0.34
N VAL A 52 38.08 32.34 -0.99
CA VAL A 52 37.06 31.46 -0.41
C VAL A 52 37.65 30.76 0.81
N ALA A 53 37.08 31.00 1.99
CA ALA A 53 37.50 30.33 3.20
C ALA A 53 37.06 28.85 3.17
N THR A 54 37.90 27.96 3.69
CA THR A 54 37.52 26.58 3.97
C THR A 54 36.62 26.55 5.21
N CYS A 55 35.31 26.53 4.98
CA CYS A 55 34.28 26.51 6.03
C CYS A 55 33.26 25.43 5.68
N SER A 56 32.82 24.64 6.66
CA SER A 56 31.69 23.73 6.46
C SER A 56 30.39 24.55 6.37
N LYS A 57 29.38 24.01 5.66
CA LYS A 57 28.06 24.66 5.56
C LYS A 57 27.40 24.86 6.94
N ILE A 58 27.71 23.98 7.90
CA ILE A 58 27.20 24.06 9.28
C ILE A 58 27.80 25.26 10.01
N GLU A 59 29.12 25.46 9.88
CA GLU A 59 29.79 26.63 10.44
C GLU A 59 29.32 27.93 9.78
N GLU A 60 29.05 27.92 8.47
CA GLU A 60 28.50 29.06 7.75
C GLU A 60 27.10 29.44 8.27
N ILE A 61 26.21 28.46 8.48
CA ILE A 61 24.89 28.69 9.10
C ILE A 61 25.05 29.29 10.50
N LYS A 62 25.97 28.75 11.32
CA LYS A 62 26.25 29.28 12.66
C LYS A 62 26.72 30.73 12.63
N HIS A 63 27.59 31.07 11.68
CA HIS A 63 28.05 32.45 11.46
C HIS A 63 26.90 33.37 11.05
N ILE A 64 25.99 32.92 10.18
CA ILE A 64 24.79 33.69 9.82
C ILE A 64 23.89 33.90 11.04
N ASP A 65 23.64 32.87 11.85
CA ASP A 65 22.82 32.96 13.07
C ASP A 65 23.43 33.94 14.10
N ASP A 66 24.75 33.93 14.28
CA ASP A 66 25.46 34.86 15.15
C ASP A 66 25.38 36.30 14.65
N ILE A 67 25.48 36.52 13.34
CA ILE A 67 25.29 37.83 12.70
C ILE A 67 23.85 38.32 12.94
N LEU A 68 22.84 37.48 12.68
CA LEU A 68 21.43 37.82 12.87
C LEU A 68 21.12 38.20 14.33
N LYS A 69 21.65 37.45 15.31
CA LYS A 69 21.52 37.78 16.74
C LYS A 69 22.15 39.15 17.08
N ARG A 70 23.34 39.43 16.55
CA ARG A 70 24.05 40.70 16.77
C ARG A 70 23.31 41.88 16.14
N ILE A 71 22.81 41.72 14.92
CA ILE A 71 21.99 42.73 14.24
C ILE A 71 20.72 43.02 15.06
N ALA A 72 20.05 41.99 15.60
CA ALA A 72 18.86 42.16 16.44
C ALA A 72 19.14 42.89 17.77
N SER A 73 20.37 42.79 18.30
CA SER A 73 20.77 43.46 19.54
C SER A 73 21.13 44.94 19.38
N LYS A 74 21.39 45.42 18.14
CA LYS A 74 21.73 46.84 17.87
C LYS A 74 20.45 47.70 17.82
N ARG A 75 20.38 48.74 18.66
CA ARG A 75 19.21 49.66 18.76
C ARG A 75 19.06 50.67 17.62
N SER A 76 20.08 50.85 16.77
CA SER A 76 20.06 51.81 15.67
C SER A 76 19.73 51.12 14.34
N ALA A 77 18.49 51.24 13.88
CA ALA A 77 18.07 50.70 12.59
C ALA A 77 18.65 51.54 11.43
N SER A 78 19.53 50.94 10.62
CA SER A 78 19.94 51.49 9.31
C SER A 78 18.84 51.23 8.27
N ARG A 79 18.65 52.14 7.31
CA ARG A 79 17.65 52.01 6.22
C ARG A 79 17.84 50.73 5.37
N ASP A 80 19.06 50.21 5.28
CA ASP A 80 19.39 49.02 4.47
C ASP A 80 19.40 47.70 5.27
N GLN A 81 19.09 47.74 6.57
CA GLN A 81 19.19 46.59 7.47
C GLN A 81 18.15 45.50 7.19
N ALA A 82 16.94 45.88 6.74
CA ALA A 82 15.88 44.92 6.41
C ALA A 82 16.27 44.02 5.23
N ALA A 83 16.79 44.62 4.14
CA ALA A 83 17.24 43.88 2.97
C ALA A 83 18.42 42.95 3.29
N VAL A 84 19.33 43.37 4.18
CA VAL A 84 20.46 42.54 4.62
C VAL A 84 19.99 41.33 5.44
N ILE A 85 19.03 41.53 6.35
CA ILE A 85 18.41 40.43 7.12
C ILE A 85 17.71 39.45 6.18
N GLU A 86 16.99 39.93 5.18
CA GLU A 86 16.31 39.09 4.18
C GLU A 86 17.30 38.23 3.39
N ASN A 87 18.36 38.83 2.82
CA ASN A 87 19.39 38.08 2.08
C ASN A 87 20.09 37.02 2.97
N LEU A 88 20.36 37.35 4.25
CA LEU A 88 20.96 36.39 5.19
C LEU A 88 20.01 35.23 5.50
N LYS A 89 18.71 35.50 5.68
CA LYS A 89 17.69 34.45 5.90
C LYS A 89 17.53 33.55 4.67
N GLU A 90 17.51 34.13 3.48
CA GLU A 90 17.46 33.37 2.22
C GLU A 90 18.70 32.48 2.04
N SER A 91 19.89 33.03 2.27
CA SER A 91 21.16 32.29 2.22
C SER A 91 21.18 31.13 3.23
N ARG A 92 20.77 31.40 4.48
CA ARG A 92 20.62 30.38 5.53
C ARG A 92 19.65 29.27 5.12
N MET A 93 18.46 29.63 4.63
CA MET A 93 17.45 28.65 4.18
C MET A 93 17.96 27.81 3.00
N LYS A 94 18.72 28.41 2.07
CA LYS A 94 19.33 27.67 0.97
C LYS A 94 20.36 26.66 1.47
N LEU A 95 21.25 27.06 2.37
CA LEU A 95 22.25 26.17 2.98
C LEU A 95 21.61 25.03 3.77
N GLU A 96 20.53 25.31 4.50
CA GLU A 96 19.76 24.28 5.22
C GLU A 96 19.18 23.24 4.26
N LYS A 97 18.51 23.68 3.17
CA LYS A 97 17.97 22.78 2.15
C LYS A 97 19.05 21.91 1.49
N GLU A 98 20.22 22.48 1.23
CA GLU A 98 21.35 21.71 0.67
C GLU A 98 21.90 20.67 1.65
N LEU A 99 21.90 20.95 2.97
CA LEU A 99 22.28 19.99 3.99
C LEU A 99 21.22 18.90 4.18
N GLU A 100 19.93 19.24 4.11
CA GLU A 100 18.83 18.28 4.13
C GLU A 100 18.89 17.33 2.93
N HIS A 101 19.12 17.87 1.73
CA HIS A 101 19.30 17.07 0.50
C HIS A 101 20.51 16.13 0.62
N LEU A 102 21.64 16.61 1.14
CA LEU A 102 22.82 15.79 1.36
C LEU A 102 22.55 14.67 2.39
N ALA A 103 21.89 14.97 3.51
CA ALA A 103 21.53 13.98 4.52
C ALA A 103 20.59 12.91 3.95
N ALA A 104 19.57 13.32 3.20
CA ALA A 104 18.66 12.41 2.50
C ALA A 104 19.38 11.51 1.50
N LYS A 105 20.30 12.08 0.72
CA LYS A 105 21.13 11.32 -0.21
C LYS A 105 22.00 10.28 0.49
N GLN A 106 22.70 10.68 1.55
CA GLN A 106 23.54 9.77 2.33
C GLN A 106 22.74 8.66 3.00
N MET A 107 21.56 8.99 3.55
CA MET A 107 20.66 8.01 4.16
C MET A 107 20.19 6.98 3.13
N TYR A 108 19.78 7.45 1.95
CA TYR A 108 19.33 6.57 0.88
C TYR A 108 20.47 5.68 0.35
N GLU A 109 21.64 6.24 0.06
CA GLU A 109 22.80 5.49 -0.42
C GLU A 109 23.23 4.41 0.57
N LEU A 110 23.27 4.74 1.87
CA LEU A 110 23.58 3.78 2.92
C LEU A 110 22.52 2.66 2.99
N THR A 111 21.24 3.02 2.85
CA THR A 111 20.13 2.06 2.83
C THR A 111 20.23 1.11 1.64
N SER A 112 20.45 1.63 0.44
CA SER A 112 20.66 0.81 -0.77
C SER A 112 21.89 -0.09 -0.63
N LEU A 113 22.98 0.39 -0.05
CA LEU A 113 24.20 -0.40 0.18
C LEU A 113 23.96 -1.56 1.17
N VAL A 114 23.33 -1.29 2.32
CA VAL A 114 23.04 -2.34 3.31
C VAL A 114 22.10 -3.37 2.71
N ARG A 115 21.03 -2.93 2.04
CA ARG A 115 20.08 -3.81 1.35
C ARG A 115 20.80 -4.70 0.33
N HIS A 116 21.60 -4.11 -0.55
CA HIS A 116 22.31 -4.84 -1.61
C HIS A 116 23.25 -5.93 -1.06
N ASN A 117 23.94 -5.65 0.05
CA ASN A 117 24.90 -6.59 0.63
C ASN A 117 24.27 -7.64 1.56
N THR A 118 23.08 -7.38 2.11
CA THR A 118 22.44 -8.26 3.11
C THR A 118 21.19 -8.97 2.60
N ARG A 119 20.65 -8.57 1.44
CA ARG A 119 19.39 -9.06 0.86
C ARG A 119 18.18 -8.92 1.80
N CYS A 120 18.23 -7.98 2.75
CA CYS A 120 17.05 -7.61 3.53
C CYS A 120 16.14 -6.68 2.71
N THR A 121 14.91 -6.45 3.18
CA THR A 121 14.02 -5.46 2.55
C THR A 121 14.54 -4.05 2.76
N PHE A 122 14.15 -3.10 1.91
CA PHE A 122 14.50 -1.69 2.06
C PHE A 122 14.12 -1.14 3.45
N GLN A 123 12.93 -1.49 3.95
CA GLN A 123 12.47 -1.12 5.29
C GLN A 123 13.31 -1.76 6.40
N GLN A 124 13.73 -3.01 6.25
CA GLN A 124 14.63 -3.68 7.20
C GLN A 124 16.02 -3.04 7.21
N ALA A 125 16.59 -2.76 6.03
CA ALA A 125 17.89 -2.09 5.90
C ALA A 125 17.86 -0.73 6.58
N GLN A 126 16.80 0.04 6.32
CA GLN A 126 16.55 1.33 6.92
C GLN A 126 16.40 1.26 8.44
N GLY A 127 15.59 0.34 8.95
CA GLY A 127 15.42 0.12 10.39
C GLY A 127 16.74 -0.20 11.08
N ALA A 128 17.52 -1.11 10.49
CA ALA A 128 18.84 -1.49 10.99
C ALA A 128 19.83 -0.32 11.00
N ILE A 129 19.82 0.52 9.96
CA ILE A 129 20.66 1.74 9.89
C ILE A 129 20.26 2.73 10.97
N LEU A 130 18.96 3.02 11.10
CA LEU A 130 18.45 3.96 12.10
C LEU A 130 18.80 3.50 13.52
N GLU A 131 18.64 2.22 13.82
CA GLU A 131 18.98 1.65 15.12
C GLU A 131 20.50 1.70 15.37
N THR A 132 21.32 1.38 14.36
CA THR A 132 22.78 1.46 14.45
C THR A 132 23.28 2.89 14.67
N LEU A 133 22.73 3.86 13.93
CA LEU A 133 23.09 5.27 14.05
C LEU A 133 22.63 5.85 15.40
N LYS A 134 21.45 5.46 15.90
CA LYS A 134 20.98 5.83 17.25
C LYS A 134 21.87 5.24 18.34
N TYR A 135 22.25 3.97 18.22
CA TYR A 135 23.18 3.34 19.15
C TYR A 135 24.53 4.05 19.16
N MET A 136 25.08 4.37 17.97
CA MET A 136 26.29 5.17 17.87
C MET A 136 26.12 6.56 18.50
N GLN A 137 24.92 7.15 18.39
CA GLN A 137 24.63 8.45 18.99
C GLN A 137 24.68 8.47 20.50
N GLU A 138 24.10 7.45 21.11
CA GLU A 138 23.99 7.35 22.57
C GLU A 138 25.29 6.88 23.22
N ASN A 139 26.07 6.03 22.52
CA ASN A 139 27.18 5.29 23.11
C ASN A 139 28.58 5.73 22.63
N VAL A 140 28.70 6.45 21.51
CA VAL A 140 29.98 6.94 20.98
C VAL A 140 30.05 8.46 21.11
N LEU A 141 31.08 8.97 21.81
CA LEU A 141 31.28 10.40 22.11
C LEU A 141 31.28 11.30 20.86
N HIS A 142 30.65 12.47 21.03
CA HIS A 142 30.59 13.62 20.11
C HIS A 142 30.39 13.26 18.63
N ILE A 143 29.17 12.89 18.29
CA ILE A 143 28.78 12.73 16.91
C ILE A 143 28.82 14.09 16.19
N PRO A 144 29.34 14.16 14.96
CA PRO A 144 29.15 15.31 14.10
C PRO A 144 27.65 15.58 13.87
N ASN A 145 27.24 16.86 13.88
CA ASN A 145 25.87 17.32 13.59
C ASN A 145 25.25 16.75 12.27
N GLY A 146 26.07 16.13 11.41
CA GLY A 146 25.61 15.43 10.21
C GLY A 146 24.78 14.17 10.49
N ILE A 147 25.14 13.35 11.50
CA ILE A 147 24.39 12.10 11.79
C ILE A 147 23.02 12.42 12.40
N GLU A 148 22.91 13.48 13.22
CA GLU A 148 21.61 13.94 13.74
C GLU A 148 20.66 14.32 12.60
N ARG A 149 21.16 15.01 11.56
CA ARG A 149 20.37 15.34 10.36
C ARG A 149 19.97 14.09 9.57
N MET A 150 20.87 13.10 9.46
CA MET A 150 20.53 11.82 8.84
C MET A 150 19.42 11.10 9.62
N LEU A 151 19.53 11.00 10.95
CA LEU A 151 18.52 10.38 11.81
C LEU A 151 17.16 11.09 11.75
N ASN A 152 17.16 12.41 11.55
CA ASN A 152 15.96 13.22 11.39
C ASN A 152 15.42 13.27 9.95
N THR A 153 16.05 12.56 9.00
CA THR A 153 15.59 12.55 7.61
C THR A 153 14.28 11.78 7.52
N ASP A 154 13.25 12.45 7.02
CA ASP A 154 12.00 11.81 6.63
C ASP A 154 12.21 11.03 5.34
N THR A 155 12.31 9.72 5.49
CA THR A 155 12.64 8.78 4.43
C THR A 155 11.53 8.61 3.41
N ASP A 156 10.27 8.83 3.82
CA ASP A 156 9.12 8.75 2.92
C ASP A 156 9.11 9.96 1.97
N LYS A 157 9.71 11.08 2.40
CA LYS A 157 9.84 12.31 1.61
C LYS A 157 11.12 12.40 0.76
N ILE A 158 11.95 11.34 0.72
CA ILE A 158 13.13 11.33 -0.15
C ILE A 158 12.66 11.44 -1.61
N THR A 159 13.23 12.43 -2.32
CA THR A 159 12.83 12.78 -3.68
C THR A 159 13.33 11.77 -4.72
N MET A 160 12.63 11.67 -5.85
CA MET A 160 12.96 10.71 -6.90
C MET A 160 14.34 10.93 -7.55
N ASP A 161 14.88 12.15 -7.55
CA ASP A 161 16.24 12.42 -8.04
C ASP A 161 17.31 11.73 -7.20
N ILE A 162 17.14 11.69 -5.87
CA ILE A 162 18.03 10.95 -4.97
C ILE A 162 17.86 9.45 -5.22
N ARG A 163 16.61 8.97 -5.28
CA ARG A 163 16.32 7.54 -5.44
C ARG A 163 16.93 6.97 -6.73
N ARG A 164 16.90 7.73 -7.82
CA ARG A 164 17.48 7.37 -9.13
C ARG A 164 19.01 7.28 -9.13
N GLY A 165 19.69 7.89 -8.16
CA GLY A 165 21.14 7.77 -8.00
C GLY A 165 21.58 6.50 -7.26
N GLY A 166 20.65 5.72 -6.72
CA GLY A 166 20.96 4.51 -5.98
C GLY A 166 21.32 3.32 -6.87
N ILE A 167 22.05 2.37 -6.29
CA ILE A 167 22.47 1.11 -6.91
C ILE A 167 21.26 0.35 -7.48
N ASP A 168 20.17 0.30 -6.71
CA ASP A 168 18.95 -0.42 -7.08
C ASP A 168 18.27 0.18 -8.30
N SER A 169 18.35 1.50 -8.49
CA SER A 169 17.80 2.15 -9.68
C SER A 169 18.54 1.71 -10.93
N HIS A 170 19.88 1.70 -10.88
CA HIS A 170 20.69 1.27 -12.00
C HIS A 170 20.49 -0.22 -12.32
N HIS A 171 20.35 -1.07 -11.30
CA HIS A 171 20.08 -2.49 -11.47
C HIS A 171 18.69 -2.72 -12.08
N LEU A 172 17.67 -2.01 -11.58
CA LEU A 172 16.32 -2.07 -12.10
C LEU A 172 16.26 -1.60 -13.56
N ASP A 173 16.88 -0.45 -13.88
CA ASP A 173 16.93 0.08 -15.25
C ASP A 173 17.59 -0.92 -16.22
N ARG A 174 18.68 -1.59 -15.81
CA ARG A 174 19.33 -2.64 -16.59
C ARG A 174 18.41 -3.83 -16.83
N LEU A 175 17.77 -4.36 -15.79
CA LEU A 175 16.90 -5.54 -15.88
C LEU A 175 15.64 -5.26 -16.71
N VAL A 176 15.02 -4.10 -16.50
CA VAL A 176 13.88 -3.65 -17.31
C VAL A 176 14.30 -3.51 -18.77
N GLY A 177 15.46 -2.90 -19.03
CA GLY A 177 16.02 -2.82 -20.39
C GLY A 177 16.17 -4.19 -21.05
N LEU A 178 16.75 -5.16 -20.35
CA LEU A 178 16.91 -6.53 -20.85
C LEU A 178 15.55 -7.18 -21.12
N ILE A 179 14.60 -7.15 -20.18
CA ILE A 179 13.27 -7.76 -20.34
C ILE A 179 12.52 -7.14 -21.53
N MET A 180 12.62 -5.82 -21.70
CA MET A 180 11.98 -5.08 -22.79
C MET A 180 12.70 -5.26 -24.14
N GLU A 181 14.02 -5.47 -24.17
CA GLU A 181 14.76 -5.78 -25.40
C GLU A 181 14.44 -7.18 -25.88
N PHE A 182 14.47 -8.16 -24.97
CA PHE A 182 14.07 -9.52 -25.31
C PHE A 182 12.63 -9.55 -25.79
N ALA A 183 11.73 -8.70 -25.28
CA ALA A 183 10.36 -8.59 -25.77
C ALA A 183 10.23 -8.33 -27.27
N SER A 184 11.13 -7.52 -27.85
CA SER A 184 11.08 -7.19 -29.27
C SER A 184 11.49 -8.35 -30.16
N ASP A 185 12.35 -9.25 -29.66
CA ASP A 185 12.79 -10.45 -30.38
C ASP A 185 12.14 -11.70 -29.78
N GLN A 186 11.04 -12.16 -30.38
CA GLN A 186 10.25 -13.32 -29.90
C GLN A 186 11.08 -14.62 -29.74
N GLU A 187 12.23 -14.72 -30.39
CA GLU A 187 13.13 -15.89 -30.32
C GLU A 187 14.13 -15.83 -29.15
N THR A 188 14.29 -14.66 -28.52
CA THR A 188 15.26 -14.49 -27.44
C THR A 188 14.66 -14.90 -26.10
N ASP A 189 15.34 -15.85 -25.49
CA ASP A 189 14.99 -16.42 -24.20
C ASP A 189 15.60 -15.59 -23.07
N VAL A 190 14.79 -15.25 -22.06
CA VAL A 190 15.27 -14.53 -20.88
C VAL A 190 15.81 -15.56 -19.88
N PRO A 191 17.08 -15.45 -19.44
CA PRO A 191 17.66 -16.37 -18.47
C PRO A 191 16.87 -16.42 -17.16
N GLU A 192 16.87 -17.58 -16.51
CA GLU A 192 16.22 -17.79 -15.21
C GLU A 192 16.80 -16.85 -14.13
N GLU A 193 18.11 -16.58 -14.19
CA GLU A 193 18.81 -15.66 -13.29
C GLU A 193 18.26 -14.24 -13.38
N THR A 194 17.97 -13.75 -14.58
CA THR A 194 17.39 -12.40 -14.81
C THR A 194 16.03 -12.26 -14.14
N TRP A 195 15.19 -13.30 -14.20
CA TRP A 195 13.89 -13.31 -13.54
C TRP A 195 14.02 -13.33 -12.02
N ASN A 196 14.96 -14.10 -11.49
CA ASN A 196 15.21 -14.16 -10.05
C ASN A 196 15.79 -12.84 -9.51
N GLU A 197 16.67 -12.18 -10.26
CA GLU A 197 17.18 -10.84 -9.92
C GLU A 197 16.06 -9.78 -9.95
N MET A 198 15.18 -9.83 -10.95
CA MET A 198 14.02 -8.93 -11.01
C MET A 198 13.04 -9.19 -9.87
N LEU A 199 12.83 -10.46 -9.49
CA LEU A 199 12.01 -10.83 -8.34
C LEU A 199 12.61 -10.32 -7.02
N ASP A 200 13.93 -10.43 -6.82
CA ASP A 200 14.61 -9.88 -5.65
C ASP A 200 14.37 -8.37 -5.53
N LEU A 201 14.55 -7.62 -6.62
CA LEU A 201 14.29 -6.18 -6.61
C LEU A 201 12.81 -5.87 -6.35
N THR A 202 11.89 -6.57 -7.00
CA THR A 202 10.44 -6.32 -6.83
C THR A 202 9.96 -6.60 -5.41
N THR A 203 10.59 -7.56 -4.72
CA THR A 203 10.21 -7.96 -3.36
C THR A 203 10.89 -7.09 -2.30
N HIS A 204 12.14 -6.70 -2.52
CA HIS A 204 12.99 -6.13 -1.48
C HIS A 204 13.39 -4.67 -1.70
N ALA A 205 13.31 -4.13 -2.91
CA ALA A 205 13.74 -2.76 -3.19
C ALA A 205 12.73 -1.72 -2.67
N ASP A 206 13.11 -0.46 -2.82
CA ASP A 206 12.28 0.68 -2.45
C ASP A 206 10.98 0.74 -3.28
N ARG A 207 9.84 0.77 -2.58
CA ARG A 207 8.49 0.83 -3.16
C ARG A 207 8.33 2.00 -4.16
N ALA A 208 8.80 3.20 -3.82
CA ALA A 208 8.59 4.36 -4.69
C ALA A 208 9.43 4.25 -5.98
N LEU A 209 10.62 3.66 -5.89
CA LEU A 209 11.47 3.37 -7.04
C LEU A 209 10.82 2.35 -7.97
N LEU A 210 10.26 1.26 -7.41
CA LEU A 210 9.55 0.23 -8.17
C LEU A 210 8.33 0.80 -8.89
N ILE A 211 7.51 1.59 -8.19
CA ILE A 211 6.37 2.31 -8.79
C ILE A 211 6.83 3.15 -9.98
N ALA A 212 7.83 4.01 -9.78
CA ALA A 212 8.31 4.91 -10.81
C ALA A 212 8.99 4.20 -11.99
N ALA A 213 9.42 2.94 -11.84
CA ALA A 213 9.94 2.12 -12.92
C ALA A 213 8.81 1.41 -13.68
N LEU A 214 7.82 0.88 -12.96
CA LEU A 214 6.67 0.18 -13.52
C LEU A 214 5.72 1.13 -14.27
N GLU A 215 5.56 2.38 -13.83
CA GLU A 215 4.74 3.39 -14.50
C GLU A 215 5.33 3.89 -15.83
N ARG A 216 6.61 3.62 -16.11
CA ARG A 216 7.26 4.12 -17.33
C ARG A 216 6.60 3.53 -18.57
N HIS A 217 6.49 4.37 -19.61
CA HIS A 217 5.92 3.99 -20.89
C HIS A 217 4.53 3.33 -20.75
N ASP A 218 3.65 3.94 -19.96
CA ASP A 218 2.26 3.49 -19.77
C ASP A 218 2.17 2.02 -19.30
N CYS A 219 2.99 1.65 -18.33
CA CYS A 219 3.04 0.30 -17.78
C CYS A 219 3.43 -0.80 -18.80
N ALA A 220 4.22 -0.46 -19.82
CA ALA A 220 4.66 -1.40 -20.86
C ALA A 220 5.33 -2.66 -20.28
N LEU A 221 6.10 -2.53 -19.18
CA LEU A 221 6.73 -3.69 -18.53
C LEU A 221 5.70 -4.68 -17.98
N LEU A 222 4.61 -4.20 -17.37
CA LEU A 222 3.55 -5.07 -16.85
C LEU A 222 2.89 -5.86 -17.98
N LEU A 223 2.54 -5.19 -19.07
CA LEU A 223 2.01 -5.86 -20.25
C LEU A 223 3.01 -6.85 -20.82
N GLN A 224 4.30 -6.52 -20.81
CA GLN A 224 5.33 -7.41 -21.31
C GLN A 224 5.49 -8.67 -20.47
N LEU A 225 5.40 -8.55 -19.14
CA LEU A 225 5.39 -9.69 -18.22
C LEU A 225 4.18 -10.60 -18.52
N VAL A 226 3.01 -10.04 -18.81
CA VAL A 226 1.82 -10.82 -19.20
C VAL A 226 2.05 -11.56 -20.52
N HIS A 227 2.58 -10.90 -21.55
CA HIS A 227 2.89 -11.54 -22.83
C HIS A 227 3.93 -12.67 -22.68
N ARG A 228 4.96 -12.46 -21.86
CA ARG A 228 5.97 -13.49 -21.56
C ARG A 228 5.39 -14.65 -20.77
N LEU A 229 4.50 -14.38 -19.81
CA LEU A 229 3.79 -15.43 -19.07
C LEU A 229 3.02 -16.35 -20.03
N GLN A 230 2.37 -15.79 -21.05
CA GLN A 230 1.60 -16.56 -22.04
C GLN A 230 2.49 -17.43 -22.94
N ALA A 231 3.67 -16.95 -23.33
CA ALA A 231 4.60 -17.68 -24.19
C ALA A 231 5.45 -18.72 -23.43
N GLU A 232 5.69 -18.51 -22.14
CA GLU A 232 6.59 -19.33 -21.33
C GLU A 232 5.94 -20.65 -20.89
N THR A 233 6.58 -21.76 -21.24
CA THR A 233 6.12 -23.12 -20.92
C THR A 233 6.82 -23.71 -19.70
N SER A 234 8.02 -23.23 -19.38
CA SER A 234 8.82 -23.72 -18.26
C SER A 234 8.35 -23.16 -16.93
N TRP A 235 7.96 -24.02 -15.99
CA TRP A 235 7.54 -23.61 -14.64
C TRP A 235 8.63 -22.80 -13.90
N ARG A 236 9.92 -23.14 -14.10
CA ARG A 236 11.04 -22.46 -13.42
C ARG A 236 11.11 -20.97 -13.75
N LYS A 237 10.69 -20.58 -14.95
CA LYS A 237 10.63 -19.18 -15.41
C LYS A 237 9.25 -18.56 -15.21
N ARG A 238 8.19 -19.36 -15.36
CA ARG A 238 6.82 -18.91 -15.15
C ARG A 238 6.56 -18.51 -13.69
N LYS A 239 7.13 -19.24 -12.72
CA LYS A 239 7.02 -18.95 -11.28
C LYS A 239 7.51 -17.54 -10.90
N PRO A 240 8.76 -17.12 -11.21
CA PRO A 240 9.21 -15.78 -10.87
C PRO A 240 8.43 -14.70 -11.61
N ILE A 241 7.97 -14.92 -12.84
CA ILE A 241 7.08 -13.97 -13.55
C ILE A 241 5.77 -13.78 -12.79
N LEU A 242 5.11 -14.87 -12.35
CA LEU A 242 3.91 -14.80 -11.53
C LEU A 242 4.16 -14.08 -10.20
N ALA A 243 5.29 -14.37 -9.54
CA ALA A 243 5.66 -13.72 -8.29
C ALA A 243 5.94 -12.22 -8.50
N ILE A 244 6.63 -11.81 -9.57
CA ILE A 244 6.84 -10.40 -9.92
C ILE A 244 5.49 -9.71 -10.14
N LEU A 245 4.60 -10.30 -10.94
CA LEU A 245 3.25 -9.78 -11.15
C LEU A 245 2.49 -9.66 -9.83
N PHE A 246 2.51 -10.68 -8.98
CA PHE A 246 1.85 -10.66 -7.67
C PHE A 246 2.30 -9.47 -6.81
N HIS A 247 3.61 -9.24 -6.68
CA HIS A 247 4.13 -8.12 -5.89
C HIS A 247 3.85 -6.77 -6.57
N ALA A 248 4.03 -6.69 -7.90
CA ALA A 248 3.83 -5.45 -8.64
C ALA A 248 2.38 -4.96 -8.58
N LEU A 249 1.39 -5.85 -8.74
CA LEU A 249 -0.03 -5.48 -8.72
C LEU A 249 -0.51 -4.96 -7.36
N GLN A 250 0.20 -5.26 -6.27
CA GLN A 250 -0.12 -4.73 -4.93
C GLN A 250 0.43 -3.32 -4.69
N LEU A 251 1.25 -2.77 -5.60
CA LEU A 251 1.89 -1.47 -5.38
C LEU A 251 0.94 -0.31 -5.62
N LEU A 252 0.13 -0.37 -6.69
CA LEU A 252 -0.81 0.67 -7.10
C LEU A 252 -2.05 0.08 -7.80
N PRO A 253 -3.26 0.64 -7.56
CA PRO A 253 -4.49 0.22 -8.25
C PRO A 253 -4.43 0.37 -9.78
N THR A 254 -3.68 1.36 -10.28
CA THR A 254 -3.48 1.57 -11.72
C THR A 254 -2.86 0.35 -12.41
N PHE A 255 -1.97 -0.37 -11.71
CA PHE A 255 -1.36 -1.60 -12.23
C PHE A 255 -2.36 -2.74 -12.33
N VAL A 256 -3.26 -2.85 -11.35
CA VAL A 256 -4.37 -3.81 -11.38
C VAL A 256 -5.29 -3.52 -12.57
N ASN A 257 -5.60 -2.25 -12.83
CA ASN A 257 -6.42 -1.86 -13.99
C ASN A 257 -5.75 -2.21 -15.32
N VAL A 258 -4.43 -2.05 -15.44
CA VAL A 258 -3.70 -2.51 -16.65
C VAL A 258 -3.79 -4.03 -16.78
N ALA A 259 -3.67 -4.77 -15.67
CA ALA A 259 -3.70 -6.22 -15.68
C ALA A 259 -5.08 -6.81 -15.98
N ILE A 260 -6.17 -6.29 -15.38
CA ILE A 260 -7.53 -6.78 -15.63
C ILE A 260 -7.97 -6.54 -17.08
N ASN A 261 -7.52 -5.43 -17.70
CA ASN A 261 -7.81 -5.11 -19.09
C ASN A 261 -6.89 -5.85 -20.10
N SER A 262 -5.96 -6.68 -19.60
CA SER A 262 -5.09 -7.53 -20.42
C SER A 262 -5.64 -8.95 -20.58
N VAL A 263 -4.91 -9.83 -21.28
CA VAL A 263 -5.25 -11.26 -21.39
C VAL A 263 -4.95 -12.07 -20.11
N LEU A 264 -4.35 -11.44 -19.09
CA LEU A 264 -3.91 -12.11 -17.86
C LEU A 264 -5.02 -12.90 -17.16
N PRO A 265 -6.24 -12.36 -16.91
CA PRO A 265 -7.28 -13.12 -16.20
C PRO A 265 -7.65 -14.41 -16.92
N SER A 266 -7.82 -14.32 -18.24
CA SER A 266 -8.14 -15.40 -19.15
C SER A 266 -7.05 -16.47 -19.21
N GLU A 267 -5.79 -16.06 -19.27
CA GLU A 267 -4.63 -16.96 -19.28
C GLU A 267 -4.49 -17.71 -17.95
N LEU A 268 -4.65 -17.03 -16.82
CA LEU A 268 -4.59 -17.66 -15.49
C LEU A 268 -5.76 -18.62 -15.27
N ALA A 269 -6.98 -18.25 -15.70
CA ALA A 269 -8.15 -19.12 -15.60
C ALA A 269 -7.94 -20.43 -16.37
N ARG A 270 -7.48 -20.32 -17.63
CA ARG A 270 -7.15 -21.50 -18.47
C ARG A 270 -6.03 -22.34 -17.86
N ASP A 271 -5.00 -21.71 -17.31
CA ASP A 271 -3.89 -22.39 -16.65
C ASP A 271 -4.36 -23.19 -15.43
N ILE A 272 -5.15 -22.57 -14.55
CA ILE A 272 -5.70 -23.22 -13.34
C ILE A 272 -6.58 -24.42 -13.72
N GLN A 273 -7.47 -24.25 -14.70
CA GLN A 273 -8.35 -25.32 -15.19
C GLN A 273 -7.58 -26.47 -15.84
N ALA A 274 -6.56 -26.16 -16.66
CA ALA A 274 -5.73 -27.16 -17.31
C ALA A 274 -4.98 -28.03 -16.29
N ILE A 275 -4.49 -27.44 -15.19
CA ILE A 275 -3.76 -28.19 -14.15
C ILE A 275 -4.74 -28.98 -13.27
N GLY A 276 -5.92 -28.42 -12.95
CA GLY A 276 -6.93 -29.08 -12.12
C GLY A 276 -7.45 -30.40 -12.68
N THR A 277 -7.34 -30.61 -14.00
CA THR A 277 -7.73 -31.85 -14.69
C THR A 277 -6.61 -32.88 -14.82
N ALA A 278 -5.36 -32.50 -14.50
CA ALA A 278 -4.21 -33.38 -14.63
C ALA A 278 -4.02 -34.29 -13.40
N LYS A 279 -3.60 -35.54 -13.63
CA LYS A 279 -3.37 -36.55 -12.57
C LYS A 279 -2.22 -36.20 -11.61
N ASP A 280 -1.30 -35.34 -12.03
CA ASP A 280 -0.16 -34.87 -11.23
C ASP A 280 -0.30 -33.36 -11.02
N ILE A 281 -0.90 -33.01 -9.88
CA ILE A 281 -1.23 -31.62 -9.56
C ILE A 281 0.05 -30.93 -9.10
N ASN A 282 0.62 -30.06 -9.94
CA ASN A 282 1.62 -29.11 -9.47
C ASN A 282 0.94 -28.04 -8.60
N LYS A 283 0.89 -28.35 -7.31
CA LYS A 283 0.23 -27.56 -6.26
C LYS A 283 0.79 -26.14 -6.17
N ASP A 284 2.10 -25.97 -6.30
CA ASP A 284 2.79 -24.66 -6.29
C ASP A 284 2.33 -23.80 -7.49
N ARG A 285 2.19 -24.40 -8.67
CA ARG A 285 1.69 -23.68 -9.87
C ARG A 285 0.27 -23.19 -9.70
N ILE A 286 -0.65 -24.04 -9.23
CA ILE A 286 -2.04 -23.62 -8.97
C ILE A 286 -2.08 -22.49 -7.94
N TYR A 287 -1.32 -22.63 -6.85
CA TYR A 287 -1.26 -21.63 -5.79
C TYR A 287 -0.86 -20.24 -6.31
N TRP A 288 0.24 -20.13 -7.07
CA TRP A 288 0.68 -18.85 -7.63
C TRP A 288 -0.29 -18.29 -8.67
N SER A 289 -0.85 -19.13 -9.54
CA SER A 289 -1.84 -18.67 -10.52
C SER A 289 -3.11 -18.14 -9.86
N ILE A 290 -3.59 -18.81 -8.79
CA ILE A 290 -4.72 -18.34 -7.98
C ILE A 290 -4.40 -17.00 -7.32
N ARG A 291 -3.21 -16.82 -6.73
CA ARG A 291 -2.83 -15.56 -6.05
C ARG A 291 -2.79 -14.37 -6.99
N VAL A 292 -2.15 -14.52 -8.15
CA VAL A 292 -2.08 -13.43 -9.14
C VAL A 292 -3.47 -13.09 -9.65
N LEU A 293 -4.31 -14.11 -9.93
CA LEU A 293 -5.68 -13.89 -10.38
C LEU A 293 -6.51 -13.19 -9.31
N THR A 294 -6.35 -13.58 -8.04
CA THR A 294 -7.04 -12.96 -6.90
C THR A 294 -6.74 -11.46 -6.83
N VAL A 295 -5.46 -11.07 -6.83
CA VAL A 295 -5.06 -9.65 -6.78
C VAL A 295 -5.59 -8.90 -8.01
N THR A 296 -5.53 -9.52 -9.19
CA THR A 296 -6.05 -8.93 -10.43
C THR A 296 -7.55 -8.64 -10.35
N LEU A 297 -8.32 -9.50 -9.68
CA LEU A 297 -9.79 -9.38 -9.55
C LEU A 297 -10.24 -8.49 -8.38
N CYS A 298 -9.34 -8.12 -7.47
CA CYS A 298 -9.68 -7.25 -6.34
C CYS A 298 -9.94 -5.79 -6.76
N CYS A 299 -9.75 -5.40 -8.02
CA CYS A 299 -10.09 -4.06 -8.51
C CYS A 299 -11.59 -3.75 -8.42
N GLN A 300 -11.93 -2.48 -8.67
CA GLN A 300 -13.32 -2.01 -8.75
C GLN A 300 -13.87 -1.96 -10.19
N GLU A 301 -13.01 -2.15 -11.19
CA GLU A 301 -13.44 -2.23 -12.59
C GLU A 301 -14.15 -3.56 -12.86
N SER A 302 -15.21 -3.50 -13.67
CA SER A 302 -15.99 -4.68 -14.08
C SER A 302 -15.30 -5.42 -15.21
N LEU A 303 -15.31 -6.75 -15.15
CA LEU A 303 -14.82 -7.62 -16.23
C LEU A 303 -15.61 -7.43 -17.55
N SER A 304 -14.96 -7.70 -18.69
CA SER A 304 -15.66 -7.79 -19.98
C SER A 304 -16.53 -9.05 -20.07
N PHE A 305 -17.53 -9.06 -20.97
CA PHE A 305 -18.40 -10.24 -21.15
C PHE A 305 -17.63 -11.51 -21.54
N ALA A 306 -16.55 -11.39 -22.32
CA ALA A 306 -15.70 -12.52 -22.68
C ALA A 306 -15.00 -13.12 -21.45
N GLN A 307 -14.42 -12.27 -20.60
CA GLN A 307 -13.75 -12.68 -19.37
C GLN A 307 -14.73 -13.32 -18.37
N HIS A 308 -15.97 -12.82 -18.29
CA HIS A 308 -17.01 -13.43 -17.47
C HIS A 308 -17.28 -14.90 -17.84
N ASN A 309 -17.32 -15.20 -19.14
CA ASN A 309 -17.55 -16.56 -19.61
C ASN A 309 -16.36 -17.49 -19.32
N GLU A 310 -15.13 -16.99 -19.48
CA GLU A 310 -13.92 -17.77 -19.22
C GLU A 310 -13.67 -18.02 -17.73
N LEU A 311 -13.97 -17.03 -16.87
CA LEU A 311 -13.93 -17.13 -15.41
C LEU A 311 -15.19 -17.79 -14.82
N GLY A 312 -16.03 -18.37 -15.68
CA GLY A 312 -17.35 -18.88 -15.31
C GLY A 312 -17.35 -20.25 -14.61
N GLU A 313 -18.35 -21.05 -14.94
CA GLU A 313 -18.77 -22.25 -14.18
C GLU A 313 -17.65 -23.26 -13.94
N ASN A 314 -16.80 -23.54 -14.93
CA ASN A 314 -15.74 -24.55 -14.83
C ASN A 314 -14.68 -24.18 -13.78
N LEU A 315 -14.28 -22.90 -13.72
CA LEU A 315 -13.31 -22.43 -12.72
C LEU A 315 -13.93 -22.50 -11.33
N ILE A 316 -15.18 -22.06 -11.19
CA ILE A 316 -15.89 -22.05 -9.92
C ILE A 316 -16.08 -23.48 -9.40
N ALA A 317 -16.50 -24.42 -10.26
CA ALA A 317 -16.67 -25.81 -9.88
C ALA A 317 -15.35 -26.42 -9.37
N LEU A 318 -14.24 -26.15 -10.05
CA LEU A 318 -12.91 -26.58 -9.62
C LEU A 318 -12.51 -25.96 -8.27
N LEU A 319 -12.78 -24.67 -8.06
CA LEU A 319 -12.49 -24.01 -6.77
C LEU A 319 -13.31 -24.61 -5.63
N VAL A 320 -14.59 -24.90 -5.85
CA VAL A 320 -15.44 -25.59 -4.87
C VAL A 320 -14.86 -26.97 -4.56
N ASP A 321 -14.46 -27.75 -5.57
CA ASP A 321 -13.85 -29.07 -5.35
C ASP A 321 -12.53 -28.99 -4.55
N VAL A 322 -11.69 -27.97 -4.83
CA VAL A 322 -10.46 -27.70 -4.07
C VAL A 322 -10.75 -27.29 -2.63
N LEU A 323 -11.82 -26.54 -2.39
CA LEU A 323 -12.23 -26.10 -1.06
C LEU A 323 -12.89 -27.20 -0.23
N GLU A 324 -13.55 -28.16 -0.88
CA GLU A 324 -14.12 -29.35 -0.24
C GLU A 324 -13.09 -30.43 0.07
N THR A 325 -12.04 -30.54 -0.75
CA THR A 325 -10.97 -31.50 -0.49
C THR A 325 -10.14 -31.04 0.71
N GLU A 326 -9.89 -31.94 1.67
CA GLU A 326 -9.10 -31.64 2.88
C GLU A 326 -7.77 -30.95 2.54
N SER A 327 -7.46 -29.93 3.33
CA SER A 327 -6.40 -28.95 3.12
C SER A 327 -5.04 -29.60 2.92
N VAL A 328 -4.58 -29.65 1.67
CA VAL A 328 -3.16 -29.88 1.44
C VAL A 328 -2.41 -28.63 1.86
N SER A 329 -1.72 -28.70 3.00
CA SER A 329 -0.67 -27.74 3.32
C SER A 329 0.42 -27.86 2.25
N ILE A 330 0.50 -26.88 1.34
CA ILE A 330 1.77 -26.66 0.64
C ILE A 330 2.64 -25.95 1.67
N ALA A 331 3.62 -26.66 2.22
CA ALA A 331 4.76 -25.98 2.82
C ALA A 331 5.46 -25.24 1.66
N THR A 332 5.08 -23.98 1.44
CA THR A 332 5.96 -23.09 0.67
C THR A 332 7.15 -22.83 1.56
N SER A 333 8.34 -23.05 1.01
CA SER A 333 9.63 -23.06 1.71
C SER A 333 10.10 -21.66 2.16
N ASP A 334 9.19 -20.71 2.38
CA ASP A 334 9.51 -19.39 2.91
C ASP A 334 9.23 -19.42 4.41
N GLU A 335 10.25 -19.82 5.18
CA GLU A 335 10.27 -19.92 6.65
C GLU A 335 10.03 -18.58 7.39
N LYS A 336 9.58 -17.52 6.71
CA LYS A 336 9.39 -16.18 7.28
C LYS A 336 7.93 -15.74 7.46
N ASP A 337 6.98 -16.39 6.80
CA ASP A 337 5.56 -16.12 7.03
C ASP A 337 5.01 -17.17 8.00
N GLN A 338 4.67 -16.73 9.22
CA GLN A 338 4.04 -17.55 10.25
C GLN A 338 2.65 -18.09 9.86
N GLU A 339 2.15 -17.79 8.67
CA GLU A 339 0.97 -18.38 8.06
C GLU A 339 1.37 -19.30 6.91
N CYS A 340 1.27 -20.60 7.12
CA CYS A 340 1.41 -21.60 6.06
C CYS A 340 0.21 -21.45 5.11
N LEU A 341 0.31 -20.53 4.15
CA LEU A 341 -0.74 -20.27 3.15
C LEU A 341 -0.95 -21.51 2.29
N THR A 342 -2.17 -22.03 2.31
CA THR A 342 -2.54 -23.27 1.62
C THR A 342 -3.19 -22.95 0.26
N ILE A 343 -3.31 -23.94 -0.62
CA ILE A 343 -4.13 -23.78 -1.83
C ILE A 343 -5.57 -23.44 -1.44
N THR A 344 -6.05 -24.06 -0.38
CA THR A 344 -7.41 -23.87 0.14
C THR A 344 -7.65 -22.43 0.57
N SER A 345 -6.69 -21.79 1.27
CA SER A 345 -6.82 -20.36 1.61
C SER A 345 -6.76 -19.48 0.37
N ALA A 346 -5.81 -19.73 -0.55
CA ALA A 346 -5.74 -19.00 -1.81
C ALA A 346 -7.04 -19.14 -2.64
N ALA A 347 -7.61 -20.34 -2.72
CA ALA A 347 -8.86 -20.63 -3.43
C ALA A 347 -10.05 -19.89 -2.78
N MET A 348 -10.07 -19.79 -1.45
CA MET A 348 -11.07 -19.01 -0.73
C MET A 348 -10.97 -17.51 -1.08
N HIS A 349 -9.74 -16.97 -1.12
CA HIS A 349 -9.53 -15.56 -1.52
C HIS A 349 -10.02 -15.32 -2.95
N LEU A 350 -9.71 -16.24 -3.88
CA LEU A 350 -10.18 -16.14 -5.26
C LEU A 350 -11.70 -16.26 -5.39
N MET A 351 -12.33 -17.16 -4.63
CA MET A 351 -13.79 -17.30 -4.63
C MET A 351 -14.46 -16.00 -4.15
N LEU A 352 -13.94 -15.36 -3.10
CA LEU A 352 -14.44 -14.07 -2.62
C LEU A 352 -14.23 -12.94 -3.62
N ALA A 353 -13.05 -12.88 -4.27
CA ALA A 353 -12.76 -11.90 -5.31
C ALA A 353 -13.68 -12.07 -6.53
N LEU A 354 -13.90 -13.30 -6.99
CA LEU A 354 -14.83 -13.62 -8.07
C LEU A 354 -16.28 -13.27 -7.70
N TYR A 355 -16.71 -13.58 -6.48
CA TYR A 355 -18.06 -13.26 -6.01
C TYR A 355 -18.32 -11.76 -6.07
N ARG A 356 -17.37 -10.98 -5.57
CA ARG A 356 -17.42 -9.51 -5.64
C ARG A 356 -17.47 -9.00 -7.08
N GLN A 357 -16.62 -9.53 -7.96
CA GLN A 357 -16.58 -9.13 -9.38
C GLN A 357 -17.90 -9.42 -10.11
N PHE A 358 -18.47 -10.60 -9.93
CA PHE A 358 -19.75 -10.95 -10.56
C PHE A 358 -20.92 -10.13 -10.04
N ASN A 359 -20.90 -9.75 -8.76
CA ASN A 359 -21.91 -8.86 -8.19
C ASN A 359 -21.88 -7.43 -8.75
N LEU A 360 -20.76 -6.98 -9.33
CA LEU A 360 -20.72 -5.66 -10.01
C LEU A 360 -21.62 -5.64 -11.26
N VAL A 361 -21.85 -6.81 -11.87
CA VAL A 361 -22.65 -6.94 -13.10
C VAL A 361 -24.08 -7.40 -12.82
N SER A 362 -24.24 -8.45 -12.00
CA SER A 362 -25.57 -8.95 -11.60
C SER A 362 -25.54 -9.59 -10.23
N SER A 363 -26.23 -9.00 -9.27
CA SER A 363 -26.41 -9.57 -7.93
C SER A 363 -27.36 -10.78 -7.91
N GLU A 364 -28.30 -10.85 -8.86
CA GLU A 364 -29.31 -11.92 -8.92
C GLU A 364 -28.78 -13.19 -9.61
N ASN A 365 -27.93 -13.02 -10.63
CA ASN A 365 -27.38 -14.13 -11.43
C ASN A 365 -25.88 -14.33 -11.18
N ASN A 366 -25.48 -14.41 -9.92
CA ASN A 366 -24.08 -14.64 -9.58
C ASN A 366 -23.68 -16.10 -9.90
N PRO A 367 -22.69 -16.35 -10.79
CA PRO A 367 -22.27 -17.70 -11.16
C PRO A 367 -21.83 -18.58 -9.99
N ILE A 368 -21.29 -17.99 -8.91
CA ILE A 368 -20.91 -18.73 -7.71
C ILE A 368 -22.15 -19.25 -6.99
N LEU A 369 -23.18 -18.43 -6.83
CA LEU A 369 -24.42 -18.86 -6.19
C LEU A 369 -25.14 -19.93 -7.02
N LEU A 370 -25.13 -19.79 -8.36
CA LEU A 370 -25.69 -20.80 -9.26
C LEU A 370 -24.94 -22.14 -9.17
N CYS A 371 -23.61 -22.11 -9.11
CA CYS A 371 -22.81 -23.31 -8.93
C CYS A 371 -23.12 -23.99 -7.58
N LEU A 372 -23.16 -23.22 -6.49
CA LEU A 372 -23.45 -23.74 -5.16
C LEU A 372 -24.89 -24.27 -5.02
N ALA A 373 -25.87 -23.63 -5.67
CA ALA A 373 -27.26 -24.13 -5.70
C ALA A 373 -27.38 -25.54 -6.30
N ASN A 374 -26.53 -25.85 -7.28
CA ASN A 374 -26.50 -27.15 -7.96
C ASN A 374 -25.73 -28.23 -7.20
N ARG A 375 -25.01 -27.88 -6.12
CA ARG A 375 -24.27 -28.85 -5.30
C ARG A 375 -25.18 -29.46 -4.23
N SER A 376 -24.91 -30.72 -3.89
CA SER A 376 -25.66 -31.47 -2.87
C SER A 376 -25.01 -31.42 -1.48
N MET A 377 -23.68 -31.31 -1.41
CA MET A 377 -22.91 -31.29 -0.15
C MET A 377 -21.71 -30.36 -0.31
N CYS A 378 -21.56 -29.40 0.61
CA CYS A 378 -20.49 -28.40 0.64
C CYS A 378 -20.05 -28.09 2.08
N ASP A 379 -19.97 -29.12 2.91
CA ASP A 379 -19.86 -28.99 4.37
C ASP A 379 -18.57 -28.26 4.75
N SER A 380 -17.45 -28.65 4.11
CA SER A 380 -16.14 -28.09 4.43
C SER A 380 -16.01 -26.64 3.94
N LEU A 381 -16.65 -26.28 2.83
CA LEU A 381 -16.70 -24.89 2.35
C LEU A 381 -17.52 -24.03 3.29
N ILE A 382 -18.72 -24.49 3.67
CA ILE A 382 -19.63 -23.74 4.53
C ILE A 382 -19.01 -23.50 5.91
N GLU A 383 -18.35 -24.49 6.50
CA GLU A 383 -17.58 -24.32 7.74
C GLU A 383 -16.50 -23.23 7.60
N LYS A 384 -15.73 -23.21 6.50
CA LYS A 384 -14.69 -22.20 6.26
C LYS A 384 -15.27 -20.80 6.11
N ILE A 385 -16.38 -20.65 5.38
CA ILE A 385 -17.06 -19.35 5.24
C ILE A 385 -17.59 -18.88 6.60
N LEU A 386 -18.17 -19.79 7.40
CA LEU A 386 -18.64 -19.47 8.75
C LEU A 386 -17.50 -19.07 9.69
N LEU A 387 -16.34 -19.72 9.59
CA LEU A 387 -15.16 -19.37 10.38
C LEU A 387 -14.65 -17.96 10.05
N LEU A 388 -14.58 -17.61 8.76
CA LEU A 388 -14.21 -16.24 8.33
C LEU A 388 -15.23 -15.22 8.85
N TYR A 389 -16.52 -15.51 8.68
CA TYR A 389 -17.58 -14.64 9.19
C TYR A 389 -17.51 -14.49 10.72
N ASN A 390 -17.22 -15.54 11.47
CA ASN A 390 -17.11 -15.44 12.93
C ASN A 390 -15.92 -14.58 13.39
N ARG A 391 -14.81 -14.57 12.62
CA ARG A 391 -13.60 -13.78 12.91
C ARG A 391 -13.71 -12.30 12.53
N ASP A 392 -14.75 -11.91 11.81
CA ASP A 392 -14.86 -10.58 11.18
C ASP A 392 -13.65 -10.25 10.30
N ASP A 393 -13.10 -11.30 9.66
CA ASP A 393 -11.89 -11.25 8.87
C ASP A 393 -12.22 -11.41 7.38
N ASP A 394 -11.84 -10.40 6.60
CA ASP A 394 -12.00 -10.40 5.15
C ASP A 394 -10.63 -10.56 4.50
N PRO A 395 -10.31 -11.78 4.04
CA PRO A 395 -8.97 -12.11 3.63
C PRO A 395 -8.54 -11.40 2.34
N ILE A 396 -9.47 -10.81 1.57
CA ILE A 396 -9.11 -10.06 0.36
C ILE A 396 -8.84 -8.58 0.63
N LYS A 397 -9.13 -8.05 1.83
CA LYS A 397 -8.82 -6.65 2.18
C LYS A 397 -7.32 -6.34 2.10
N GLN A 398 -6.47 -7.32 2.40
CA GLN A 398 -5.02 -7.17 2.29
C GLN A 398 -4.54 -6.79 0.87
N TYR A 399 -5.32 -7.11 -0.17
CA TYR A 399 -4.98 -6.80 -1.56
C TYR A 399 -5.51 -5.45 -2.05
N LEU A 400 -6.38 -4.79 -1.29
CA LEU A 400 -7.03 -3.52 -1.67
C LEU A 400 -6.21 -2.28 -1.30
N GLY A 401 -5.18 -2.43 -0.46
CA GLY A 401 -4.32 -1.34 0.01
C GLY A 401 -5.09 -0.27 0.81
N ASP A 402 -4.56 0.97 0.84
CA ASP A 402 -5.16 2.11 1.54
C ASP A 402 -6.46 2.64 0.89
N GLN A 403 -6.94 2.02 -0.18
CA GLN A 403 -8.22 2.33 -0.82
C GLN A 403 -9.42 1.63 -0.14
N ASN A 404 -9.29 1.32 1.15
CA ASN A 404 -10.42 0.89 1.96
C ASN A 404 -11.42 2.04 2.08
N ASP A 405 -12.29 2.15 1.08
CA ASP A 405 -13.51 2.92 1.21
C ASP A 405 -14.27 2.31 2.40
N GLU A 406 -14.44 3.07 3.50
CA GLU A 406 -15.23 2.62 4.66
C GLU A 406 -16.66 2.20 4.24
N ASN A 407 -17.09 2.65 3.07
CA ASN A 407 -18.36 2.31 2.44
C ASN A 407 -18.37 0.99 1.67
N GLN A 408 -17.24 0.33 1.42
CA GLN A 408 -17.23 -0.96 0.73
C GLN A 408 -17.80 -2.07 1.65
N ALA A 409 -18.68 -2.90 1.10
CA ALA A 409 -19.22 -4.04 1.84
C ALA A 409 -18.15 -5.14 1.94
N ASP A 410 -18.07 -5.72 3.13
CA ASP A 410 -17.21 -6.84 3.45
C ASP A 410 -17.50 -8.04 2.51
N SER A 411 -16.46 -8.64 1.92
CA SER A 411 -16.64 -9.64 0.87
C SER A 411 -17.29 -10.92 1.39
N VAL A 412 -16.92 -11.32 2.62
CA VAL A 412 -17.45 -12.49 3.31
C VAL A 412 -18.91 -12.25 3.69
N SER A 413 -19.23 -11.08 4.25
CA SER A 413 -20.59 -10.70 4.60
C SER A 413 -21.51 -10.62 3.38
N SER A 414 -20.97 -10.11 2.26
CA SER A 414 -21.69 -10.06 0.98
C SER A 414 -21.98 -11.46 0.46
N LEU A 415 -20.99 -12.37 0.49
CA LEU A 415 -21.18 -13.77 0.09
C LEU A 415 -22.20 -14.47 0.99
N MET A 416 -22.10 -14.29 2.31
CA MET A 416 -23.07 -14.84 3.28
C MET A 416 -24.49 -14.38 2.98
N LEU A 417 -24.69 -13.08 2.69
CA LEU A 417 -25.99 -12.57 2.28
C LEU A 417 -26.47 -13.22 0.97
N GLY A 418 -25.58 -13.40 0.00
CA GLY A 418 -25.86 -14.10 -1.25
C GLY A 418 -26.29 -15.56 -1.05
N LEU A 419 -25.67 -16.28 -0.12
CA LEU A 419 -26.03 -17.67 0.18
C LEU A 419 -27.46 -17.83 0.74
N PHE A 420 -28.01 -16.80 1.38
CA PHE A 420 -29.40 -16.75 1.84
C PHE A 420 -30.34 -15.99 0.89
N SER A 421 -29.94 -15.74 -0.36
CA SER A 421 -30.81 -15.14 -1.38
C SER A 421 -31.88 -16.13 -1.91
N GLY A 422 -31.63 -17.44 -1.83
CA GLY A 422 -32.53 -18.48 -2.32
C GLY A 422 -32.49 -19.76 -1.50
N ALA A 423 -33.54 -20.58 -1.62
CA ALA A 423 -33.68 -21.82 -0.87
C ALA A 423 -32.61 -22.86 -1.24
N GLU A 424 -32.20 -22.91 -2.51
CA GLU A 424 -31.24 -23.89 -3.01
C GLU A 424 -29.82 -23.67 -2.46
N THR A 425 -29.38 -22.43 -2.24
CA THR A 425 -28.09 -22.17 -1.59
C THR A 425 -28.19 -22.26 -0.08
N ALA A 426 -29.32 -21.85 0.51
CA ALA A 426 -29.54 -21.95 1.95
C ALA A 426 -29.64 -23.42 2.42
N LYS A 427 -29.98 -24.37 1.55
CA LYS A 427 -30.02 -25.81 1.88
C LYS A 427 -28.65 -26.36 2.31
N LEU A 428 -27.55 -25.71 1.91
CA LEU A 428 -26.19 -26.10 2.24
C LEU A 428 -25.85 -25.90 3.73
N PHE A 429 -26.61 -25.06 4.45
CA PHE A 429 -26.46 -24.90 5.89
C PHE A 429 -27.30 -25.97 6.61
N TYR A 430 -26.61 -26.87 7.33
CA TYR A 430 -27.28 -27.77 8.25
C TYR A 430 -27.81 -27.02 9.47
N THR A 431 -28.67 -27.69 10.25
CA THR A 431 -29.27 -27.09 11.44
C THR A 431 -28.22 -26.59 12.42
N ALA A 432 -27.16 -27.37 12.67
CA ALA A 432 -26.08 -26.97 13.58
C ALA A 432 -25.32 -25.74 13.07
N ASP A 433 -24.97 -25.70 11.79
CA ASP A 433 -24.30 -24.56 11.16
C ASP A 433 -25.15 -23.29 11.24
N LEU A 434 -26.46 -23.43 11.04
CA LEU A 434 -27.41 -22.33 11.13
C LEU A 434 -27.53 -21.81 12.57
N GLU A 435 -27.57 -22.68 13.58
CA GLU A 435 -27.59 -22.27 14.99
C GLU A 435 -26.31 -21.50 15.37
N VAL A 436 -25.14 -21.98 14.93
CA VAL A 436 -23.86 -21.28 15.12
C VAL A 436 -23.87 -19.91 14.44
N LEU A 437 -24.36 -19.83 13.19
CA LEU A 437 -24.48 -18.56 12.48
C LEU A 437 -25.41 -17.59 13.21
N LEU A 438 -26.55 -18.06 13.68
CA LEU A 438 -27.50 -17.24 14.45
C LEU A 438 -26.89 -16.74 15.76
N ASP A 439 -26.07 -17.54 16.43
CA ASP A 439 -25.33 -17.11 17.61
C ASP A 439 -24.32 -16.01 17.30
N VAL A 440 -23.60 -16.12 16.18
CA VAL A 440 -22.68 -15.08 15.71
C VAL A 440 -23.44 -13.79 15.35
N ILE A 441 -24.56 -13.89 14.64
CA ILE A 441 -25.39 -12.74 14.27
C ILE A 441 -25.94 -12.06 15.52
N LEU A 442 -26.52 -12.83 16.47
CA LEU A 442 -27.08 -12.27 17.69
C LEU A 442 -26.01 -11.53 18.49
N ARG A 443 -24.80 -12.11 18.62
CA ARG A 443 -23.64 -11.47 19.25
C ARG A 443 -23.24 -10.17 18.54
N ARG A 444 -23.16 -10.17 17.20
CA ARG A 444 -22.87 -8.96 16.41
C ARG A 444 -23.91 -7.86 16.64
N LEU A 445 -25.19 -8.21 16.67
CA LEU A 445 -26.28 -7.25 16.92
C LEU A 445 -26.24 -6.66 18.34
N THR A 446 -25.77 -7.41 19.34
CA THR A 446 -25.64 -6.91 20.72
C THR A 446 -24.35 -6.12 20.95
N ASP A 447 -23.26 -6.50 20.30
CA ASP A 447 -21.93 -5.91 20.52
C ASP A 447 -21.76 -4.60 19.73
N TYR A 448 -22.37 -4.49 18.54
CA TYR A 448 -22.27 -3.28 17.72
C TYR A 448 -23.26 -2.20 18.15
N GLY A 449 -22.74 -0.99 18.35
CA GLY A 449 -23.50 0.18 18.77
C GLY A 449 -24.25 0.88 17.62
N PRO A 450 -25.07 1.91 17.95
CA PRO A 450 -25.80 2.68 16.96
C PRO A 450 -24.87 3.44 16.01
N GLY A 451 -25.07 3.24 14.71
CA GLY A 451 -24.29 3.88 13.65
C GLY A 451 -23.17 3.02 13.05
N ASP A 452 -22.93 1.82 13.57
CA ASP A 452 -22.00 0.86 12.96
C ASP A 452 -22.66 0.14 11.77
N LYS A 453 -22.07 0.28 10.58
CA LYS A 453 -22.56 -0.36 9.34
C LYS A 453 -22.62 -1.89 9.46
N ARG A 454 -21.72 -2.51 10.21
CA ARG A 454 -21.70 -3.98 10.39
C ARG A 454 -22.94 -4.49 11.11
N ARG A 455 -23.58 -3.64 11.93
CA ARG A 455 -24.87 -3.94 12.56
C ARG A 455 -25.98 -4.01 11.51
N SER A 456 -26.01 -3.05 10.59
CA SER A 456 -26.95 -3.03 9.47
C SER A 456 -26.79 -4.26 8.57
N ASP A 457 -25.55 -4.64 8.27
CA ASP A 457 -25.24 -5.83 7.48
C ASP A 457 -25.69 -7.12 8.18
N ALA A 458 -25.47 -7.22 9.51
CA ALA A 458 -25.95 -8.36 10.31
C ALA A 458 -27.48 -8.44 10.37
N LEU A 459 -28.19 -7.31 10.51
CA LEU A 459 -29.65 -7.25 10.43
C LEU A 459 -30.15 -7.70 9.05
N GLN A 460 -29.46 -7.27 8.00
CA GLN A 460 -29.81 -7.64 6.64
C GLN A 460 -29.64 -9.14 6.39
N LEU A 461 -28.56 -9.74 6.89
CA LEU A 461 -28.35 -11.19 6.83
C LEU A 461 -29.42 -11.95 7.63
N TYR A 462 -29.73 -11.51 8.84
CA TYR A 462 -30.78 -12.14 9.66
C TYR A 462 -32.14 -12.13 8.93
N HIS A 463 -32.51 -11.01 8.33
CA HIS A 463 -33.74 -10.91 7.56
C HIS A 463 -33.78 -11.87 6.36
N ALA A 464 -32.65 -12.03 5.65
CA ALA A 464 -32.54 -12.98 4.54
C ALA A 464 -32.73 -14.43 5.03
N ILE A 465 -32.13 -14.79 6.17
CA ILE A 465 -32.30 -16.11 6.80
C ILE A 465 -33.77 -16.35 7.17
N LEU A 466 -34.47 -15.37 7.75
CA LEU A 466 -35.88 -15.49 8.11
C LEU A 466 -36.76 -15.80 6.90
N ARG A 467 -36.54 -15.13 5.76
CA ARG A 467 -37.31 -15.35 4.52
C ARG A 467 -37.17 -16.76 3.95
N VAL A 468 -36.00 -17.38 4.11
CA VAL A 468 -35.70 -18.66 3.44
C VAL A 468 -35.85 -19.86 4.37
N LYS A 469 -35.43 -19.75 5.64
CA LYS A 469 -35.40 -20.87 6.60
C LYS A 469 -36.39 -20.71 7.76
N CYS A 470 -36.73 -19.47 8.12
CA CYS A 470 -37.59 -19.12 9.27
C CYS A 470 -37.27 -19.94 10.55
N PRO A 471 -36.03 -19.87 11.10
CA PRO A 471 -35.63 -20.68 12.25
C PRO A 471 -36.30 -20.24 13.56
N ASP A 472 -36.68 -21.20 14.39
CA ASP A 472 -37.21 -20.96 15.75
C ASP A 472 -36.11 -20.75 16.82
N TYR A 473 -34.87 -21.16 16.51
CA TYR A 473 -33.74 -21.07 17.43
C TYR A 473 -33.50 -19.63 17.91
N LYS A 474 -33.52 -19.43 19.24
CA LYS A 474 -33.34 -18.13 19.92
C LYS A 474 -34.25 -16.99 19.42
N LYS A 475 -35.39 -17.30 18.79
CA LYS A 475 -36.34 -16.29 18.27
C LYS A 475 -36.73 -15.23 19.33
N GLY A 476 -36.92 -15.64 20.58
CA GLY A 476 -37.21 -14.72 21.69
C GLY A 476 -36.07 -13.77 22.07
N ASP A 477 -34.81 -14.19 21.93
CA ASP A 477 -33.67 -13.31 22.22
C ASP A 477 -33.41 -12.32 21.08
N PHE A 478 -33.62 -12.75 19.83
CA PHE A 478 -33.69 -11.83 18.70
C PHE A 478 -34.81 -10.79 18.89
N ALA A 479 -36.03 -11.19 19.27
CA ALA A 479 -37.13 -10.25 19.51
C ALA A 479 -36.76 -9.16 20.54
N LYS A 480 -36.11 -9.55 21.65
CA LYS A 480 -35.59 -8.60 22.65
C LYS A 480 -34.53 -7.66 22.06
N CYS A 481 -33.59 -8.21 21.29
CA CYS A 481 -32.53 -7.42 20.65
C CYS A 481 -33.10 -6.39 19.66
N LEU A 482 -34.01 -6.81 18.77
CA LEU A 482 -34.67 -5.91 17.81
C LEU A 482 -35.45 -4.78 18.50
N LYS A 483 -36.08 -5.06 19.65
CA LYS A 483 -36.75 -4.04 20.48
C LYS A 483 -35.78 -2.98 21.02
N VAL A 484 -34.60 -3.40 21.48
CA VAL A 484 -33.56 -2.50 21.96
C VAL A 484 -33.10 -1.58 20.83
N ILE A 485 -32.76 -2.15 19.66
CA ILE A 485 -32.29 -1.39 18.51
C ILE A 485 -33.37 -0.37 18.05
N ARG A 486 -34.65 -0.77 18.03
CA ARG A 486 -35.76 0.14 17.72
C ARG A 486 -35.81 1.32 18.69
N GLY A 487 -35.72 1.05 19.99
CA GLY A 487 -35.75 2.09 21.03
C GLY A 487 -34.54 3.03 21.00
N GLU A 488 -33.42 2.61 20.42
CA GLU A 488 -32.27 3.49 20.15
C GLU A 488 -32.56 4.45 19.01
N SER A 489 -33.14 3.97 17.90
CA SER A 489 -33.51 4.83 16.75
C SER A 489 -34.42 5.98 17.16
N ASP A 490 -35.30 5.76 18.14
CA ASP A 490 -36.27 6.76 18.62
C ASP A 490 -35.65 7.83 19.53
N LYS A 491 -34.47 7.58 20.13
CA LYS A 491 -33.83 8.47 21.13
C LYS A 491 -32.88 9.49 20.53
N PHE A 492 -32.35 9.26 19.33
CA PHE A 492 -31.35 10.14 18.72
C PHE A 492 -32.01 11.10 17.72
N GLY A 493 -31.96 12.41 18.00
CA GLY A 493 -32.60 13.44 17.18
C GLY A 493 -31.99 13.69 15.80
N SER A 494 -30.87 13.04 15.45
CA SER A 494 -30.27 13.06 14.11
C SER A 494 -29.63 11.71 13.80
N PRO A 495 -30.38 10.74 13.23
CA PRO A 495 -29.87 9.40 13.00
C PRO A 495 -28.87 9.40 11.84
N SER A 496 -27.72 8.73 12.04
CA SER A 496 -26.75 8.49 10.97
C SER A 496 -27.36 7.61 9.86
N THR A 497 -26.73 7.58 8.68
CA THR A 497 -27.19 6.75 7.55
C THR A 497 -27.34 5.27 7.94
N ALA A 498 -26.38 4.72 8.71
CA ALA A 498 -26.44 3.35 9.21
C ALA A 498 -27.61 3.13 10.18
N MET A 499 -27.90 4.08 11.06
CA MET A 499 -29.07 3.99 11.95
C MET A 499 -30.39 4.02 11.19
N GLN A 500 -30.46 4.79 10.09
CA GLN A 500 -31.63 4.80 9.21
C GLN A 500 -31.78 3.47 8.47
N GLN A 501 -30.68 2.85 8.04
CA GLN A 501 -30.67 1.52 7.44
C GLN A 501 -31.13 0.45 8.43
N ASP A 502 -30.64 0.48 9.68
CA ASP A 502 -31.10 -0.40 10.76
C ASP A 502 -32.61 -0.29 10.95
N HIS A 503 -33.10 0.95 11.12
CA HIS A 503 -34.52 1.22 11.33
C HIS A 503 -35.37 0.73 10.15
N HIS A 504 -34.95 1.03 8.92
CA HIS A 504 -35.63 0.57 7.72
C HIS A 504 -35.70 -0.96 7.68
N LYS A 505 -34.60 -1.64 8.01
CA LYS A 505 -34.53 -3.10 7.98
C LYS A 505 -35.37 -3.75 9.08
N LEU A 506 -35.37 -3.16 10.28
CA LEU A 506 -36.25 -3.58 11.37
C LEU A 506 -37.72 -3.48 11.00
N MET A 507 -38.13 -2.39 10.36
CA MET A 507 -39.51 -2.23 9.91
C MET A 507 -39.88 -3.26 8.84
N GLN A 508 -38.97 -3.62 7.93
CA GLN A 508 -39.20 -4.73 7.00
C GLN A 508 -39.43 -6.06 7.73
N ILE A 509 -38.56 -6.39 8.71
CA ILE A 509 -38.69 -7.61 9.51
C ILE A 509 -40.04 -7.65 10.22
N TYR A 510 -40.44 -6.57 10.89
CA TYR A 510 -41.70 -6.52 11.61
C TYR A 510 -42.94 -6.60 10.71
N ASN A 511 -42.86 -6.06 9.49
CA ASN A 511 -43.95 -6.14 8.53
C ASN A 511 -44.10 -7.56 7.97
N GLU A 512 -43.01 -8.25 7.70
CA GLU A 512 -43.01 -9.60 7.13
C GLU A 512 -43.20 -10.70 8.18
N PHE A 513 -42.75 -10.45 9.41
CA PHE A 513 -42.79 -11.39 10.53
C PHE A 513 -43.39 -10.71 11.78
N PRO A 514 -44.72 -10.53 11.84
CA PRO A 514 -45.40 -9.80 12.92
C PRO A 514 -45.20 -10.41 14.31
N ASP A 515 -44.94 -11.72 14.41
CA ASP A 515 -44.66 -12.40 15.68
C ASP A 515 -43.57 -11.69 16.50
N PHE A 516 -42.57 -11.08 15.84
CA PHE A 516 -41.50 -10.36 16.54
C PHE A 516 -41.99 -9.08 17.24
N LEU A 517 -43.08 -8.46 16.78
CA LEU A 517 -43.74 -7.34 17.47
C LEU A 517 -44.52 -7.82 18.70
N GLU A 518 -45.11 -9.02 18.63
CA GLU A 518 -45.93 -9.58 19.71
C GLU A 518 -45.07 -10.16 20.84
N MET A 519 -43.87 -10.68 20.49
CA MET A 519 -42.89 -11.20 21.44
C MET A 519 -42.01 -10.11 22.07
N SER A 520 -41.97 -8.91 21.47
CA SER A 520 -41.21 -7.75 21.95
C SER A 520 -41.97 -6.99 23.02
#